data_AF-A0A7V8WXB8-F1
#
_entry.id   AF-A0A7V8WXB8-F1
#
_cell.length_a   1.000
_cell.length_b   1.000
_cell.length_c   1.000
_cell.angle_alpha   90.00
_cell.angle_beta   90.00
_cell.angle_gamma   90.00
#
_symmetry.space_group_name_H-M   'P 1'
#
loop_
_entity.id
_entity.type
_entity.pdbx_description
1 polymer ?
#
loop_
_entity_poly.entity_id
_entity_poly.type
_entity_poly.pdbx_seq_one_letter_code
_entity_poly.pdbx_strand_id
1 'polypeptide(L)'
;MSNHNANHSQNGNGAKGQQGGRNRRPQGAKSVDLWGPVPVLSDAEPIVVVGEPDSVLRSLGDPPLQGRSVVAGHYLAAVADRASKLASALAAAAGRLAGPPADDA
;
A
#
# COMPACT_ATOMS: atom_id res chain seq x y z
N MET A 1 14.64 -31.01 -79.03
CA MET A 1 14.04 -31.68 -77.87
C MET A 1 15.07 -31.69 -76.76
N SER A 2 14.97 -30.72 -75.85
CA SER A 2 15.85 -30.54 -74.70
C SER A 2 15.59 -31.62 -73.66
N ASN A 3 16.64 -32.33 -73.21
CA ASN A 3 16.54 -33.25 -72.09
C ASN A 3 17.43 -32.79 -70.93
N HIS A 4 16.82 -32.74 -69.76
CA HIS A 4 17.31 -32.15 -68.52
C HIS A 4 18.39 -33.03 -67.90
N ASN A 5 19.56 -32.47 -67.63
CA ASN A 5 20.56 -33.08 -66.76
C ASN A 5 20.43 -32.47 -65.36
N ALA A 6 19.82 -33.21 -64.45
CA ALA A 6 19.84 -32.92 -63.03
C ALA A 6 20.93 -33.76 -62.37
N ASN A 7 21.68 -33.11 -61.49
CA ASN A 7 22.13 -33.58 -60.17
C ASN A 7 23.65 -33.50 -59.95
N HIS A 8 23.99 -32.78 -58.88
CA HIS A 8 24.82 -33.23 -57.77
C HIS A 8 26.04 -32.35 -57.42
N SER A 9 25.90 -31.74 -56.23
CA SER A 9 26.90 -31.60 -55.16
C SER A 9 27.94 -30.49 -55.23
N GLN A 10 27.89 -29.60 -54.24
CA GLN A 10 28.79 -29.53 -53.07
C GLN A 10 28.52 -28.20 -52.35
N ASN A 11 27.86 -28.22 -51.19
CA ASN A 11 28.44 -28.18 -49.85
C ASN A 11 29.48 -27.05 -49.64
N GLY A 12 29.07 -26.02 -48.88
CA GLY A 12 29.89 -24.87 -48.52
C GLY A 12 29.30 -24.11 -47.35
N ASN A 13 29.27 -24.73 -46.17
CA ASN A 13 28.99 -24.07 -44.90
C ASN A 13 30.13 -23.10 -44.55
N GLY A 14 29.82 -21.80 -44.46
CA GLY A 14 30.76 -20.81 -43.96
C GLY A 14 30.15 -19.42 -43.84
N ALA A 15 30.23 -18.86 -42.63
CA ALA A 15 30.07 -17.45 -42.27
C ALA A 15 28.64 -16.90 -42.05
N LYS A 16 28.25 -16.75 -40.78
CA LYS A 16 28.34 -15.45 -40.07
C LYS A 16 27.69 -15.57 -38.68
N GLY A 17 28.50 -15.35 -37.64
CA GLY A 17 28.01 -15.11 -36.29
C GLY A 17 27.44 -13.70 -36.14
N GLN A 18 26.43 -13.57 -35.28
CA GLN A 18 26.13 -12.44 -34.38
C GLN A 18 24.79 -12.77 -33.71
N GLN A 19 24.82 -13.29 -32.49
CA GLN A 19 24.69 -12.48 -31.27
C GLN A 19 23.50 -11.51 -31.34
N GLY A 20 22.46 -11.82 -30.58
CA GLY A 20 21.32 -10.94 -30.43
C GLY A 20 20.24 -11.59 -29.59
N GLY A 21 20.60 -12.09 -28.40
CA GLY A 21 19.62 -12.43 -27.39
C GLY A 21 18.69 -11.24 -27.23
N ARG A 22 17.42 -11.42 -27.61
CA ARG A 22 16.37 -10.42 -27.47
C ARG A 22 16.12 -10.23 -25.99
N ASN A 23 16.94 -9.37 -25.41
CA ASN A 23 16.80 -8.86 -24.06
C ASN A 23 15.51 -8.03 -24.08
N ARG A 24 14.39 -8.68 -23.77
CA ARG A 24 13.13 -8.00 -23.45
C ARG A 24 13.40 -7.26 -22.14
N ARG A 25 13.98 -6.07 -22.24
CA ARG A 25 14.00 -5.13 -21.11
C ARG A 25 12.53 -4.96 -20.72
N PRO A 26 12.11 -5.33 -19.51
CA PRO A 26 10.79 -4.95 -19.04
C PRO A 26 10.72 -3.43 -19.20
N GLN A 27 9.70 -2.93 -19.90
CA GLN A 27 9.48 -1.50 -20.04
C GLN A 27 9.54 -0.91 -18.62
N GLY A 28 10.57 -0.10 -18.37
CA GLY A 28 10.84 0.45 -17.06
C GLY A 28 9.57 1.12 -16.56
N ALA A 29 9.18 0.78 -15.33
CA ALA A 29 8.09 1.46 -14.65
C ALA A 29 8.31 2.97 -14.81
N LYS A 30 7.30 3.69 -15.31
CA LYS A 30 7.38 5.13 -15.50
C LYS A 30 7.73 5.76 -14.14
N SER A 31 8.83 6.49 -14.07
CA SER A 31 9.23 7.22 -12.87
C SER A 31 8.14 8.24 -12.55
N VAL A 32 7.44 8.03 -11.44
CA VAL A 32 6.44 9.00 -10.94
C VAL A 32 7.21 10.19 -10.38
N ASP A 33 6.90 11.38 -10.88
CA ASP A 33 7.40 12.62 -10.30
C ASP A 33 6.63 12.91 -9.01
N LEU A 34 7.30 12.73 -7.88
CA LEU A 34 6.72 12.87 -6.53
C LEU A 34 6.49 14.34 -6.14
N TRP A 35 7.05 15.29 -6.91
CA TRP A 35 7.02 16.72 -6.60
C TRP A 35 6.11 17.53 -7.52
N GLY A 36 5.28 16.84 -8.31
CA GLY A 36 4.28 17.47 -9.19
C GLY A 36 3.18 18.21 -8.42
N PRO A 37 2.32 18.96 -9.13
CA PRO A 37 1.22 19.71 -8.52
C PRO A 37 0.31 18.80 -7.68
N VAL A 38 0.12 19.17 -6.42
CA VAL A 38 -0.73 18.42 -5.49
C VAL A 38 -2.19 18.47 -5.98
N PRO A 39 -2.84 17.32 -6.20
CA PRO A 39 -4.26 17.28 -6.54
C PRO A 39 -5.10 17.97 -5.46
N VAL A 40 -6.16 18.66 -5.86
CA VAL A 40 -7.11 19.21 -4.90
C VAL A 40 -7.77 18.04 -4.16
N LEU A 41 -7.56 17.98 -2.85
CA LEU A 41 -8.18 16.99 -1.98
C LEU A 41 -9.64 17.37 -1.74
N SER A 42 -10.50 16.36 -1.60
CA SER A 42 -11.85 16.55 -1.11
C SER A 42 -11.84 17.05 0.32
N ASP A 43 -12.95 17.66 0.75
CA ASP A 43 -13.13 18.00 2.16
C ASP A 43 -13.00 16.77 3.06
N ALA A 44 -12.43 16.98 4.25
CA ALA A 44 -12.25 15.91 5.22
C ALA A 44 -13.59 15.48 5.82
N GLU A 45 -13.83 14.17 5.86
CA GLU A 45 -15.02 13.63 6.54
C GLU A 45 -15.02 13.98 8.04
N PRO A 46 -16.20 14.17 8.65
CA PRO A 46 -16.31 14.37 10.09
C PRO A 46 -15.76 13.19 10.90
N ILE A 47 -15.11 13.50 12.02
CA ILE A 47 -14.54 12.53 12.95
C ILE A 47 -15.58 12.18 14.02
N VAL A 48 -15.80 10.89 14.24
CA VAL A 48 -16.71 10.38 15.26
C VAL A 48 -15.95 10.11 16.57
N VAL A 49 -16.60 10.36 17.71
CA VAL A 49 -16.05 10.01 19.03
C VAL A 49 -16.01 8.50 19.20
N VAL A 50 -14.86 7.96 19.58
CA VAL A 50 -14.68 6.53 19.81
C VAL A 50 -15.17 6.16 21.22
N GLY A 51 -16.14 5.26 21.31
CA GLY A 51 -16.68 4.78 22.61
C GLY A 51 -15.70 3.90 23.39
N GLU A 52 -15.06 2.93 22.72
CA GLU A 52 -14.13 1.96 23.34
C GLU A 52 -12.75 2.05 22.66
N PRO A 53 -11.91 3.04 23.04
CA PRO A 53 -10.66 3.34 22.33
C PRO A 53 -9.56 2.28 22.49
N ASP A 54 -9.66 1.42 23.50
CA ASP A 54 -8.73 0.31 23.76
C ASP A 54 -9.24 -1.05 23.22
N SER A 55 -10.39 -1.07 22.56
CA SER A 55 -11.02 -2.30 22.03
C SER A 55 -10.09 -3.12 21.12
N VAL A 56 -9.34 -2.46 20.24
CA VAL A 56 -8.34 -3.10 19.37
C VAL A 56 -7.20 -3.70 20.21
N LEU A 57 -6.72 -2.97 21.22
CA LEU A 57 -5.64 -3.43 22.09
C LEU A 57 -6.07 -4.67 22.87
N ARG A 58 -7.30 -4.67 23.40
CA ARG A 58 -7.88 -5.84 24.08
C ARG A 58 -8.04 -7.02 23.12
N SER A 59 -8.42 -6.78 21.87
CA SER A 59 -8.55 -7.84 20.85
C SER A 59 -7.21 -8.49 20.49
N LEU A 60 -6.10 -7.78 20.63
CA LEU A 60 -4.75 -8.33 20.39
C LEU A 60 -4.25 -9.22 21.53
N GLY A 61 -4.94 -9.20 22.68
CA GLY A 61 -4.56 -9.96 23.87
C GLY A 61 -3.46 -9.27 24.67
N ASP A 62 -2.86 -10.03 25.60
CA ASP A 62 -1.86 -9.49 26.50
C ASP A 62 -0.57 -9.12 25.77
N PRO A 63 0.03 -7.95 26.06
CA PRO A 63 1.27 -7.56 25.43
C PRO A 63 2.41 -8.52 25.82
N PRO A 64 3.27 -8.93 24.87
CA PRO A 64 4.32 -9.93 25.10
C PRO A 64 5.52 -9.36 25.86
N LEU A 65 5.28 -8.92 27.10
CA LEU A 65 6.29 -8.33 27.99
C LEU A 65 6.48 -9.23 29.22
N GLN A 66 7.66 -9.83 29.30
CA GLN A 66 8.02 -10.79 30.34
C GLN A 66 7.78 -10.20 31.74
N GLY A 67 6.88 -10.85 32.50
CA GLY A 67 6.55 -10.46 33.88
C GLY A 67 5.86 -9.10 34.05
N ARG A 68 5.50 -8.40 32.96
CA ARG A 68 4.90 -7.05 33.00
C ARG A 68 3.68 -6.88 32.09
N SER A 69 3.15 -7.96 31.53
CA SER A 69 2.03 -7.94 30.58
C SER A 69 0.84 -7.14 31.10
N VAL A 70 0.39 -7.40 32.32
CA VAL A 70 -0.77 -6.73 32.95
C VAL A 70 -0.55 -5.22 33.09
N VAL A 71 0.59 -4.82 33.65
CA VAL A 71 0.91 -3.40 33.86
C VAL A 71 1.01 -2.66 32.52
N ALA A 72 1.64 -3.29 31.52
CA ALA A 72 1.76 -2.69 30.20
C ALA A 72 0.39 -2.55 29.50
N GLY A 73 -0.50 -3.53 29.66
CA GLY A 73 -1.87 -3.45 29.16
C GLY A 73 -2.62 -2.23 29.69
N HIS A 74 -2.52 -1.96 30.99
CA HIS A 74 -3.12 -0.77 31.60
C HIS A 74 -2.57 0.55 31.04
N TYR A 75 -1.25 0.65 30.86
CA TYR A 75 -0.66 1.86 30.28
C TYR A 75 -1.07 2.06 28.82
N LEU A 76 -1.11 0.99 28.04
CA LEU A 76 -1.58 1.01 26.65
C LEU A 76 -3.03 1.49 26.55
N ALA A 77 -3.92 0.95 27.40
CA ALA A 77 -5.31 1.40 27.48
C ALA A 77 -5.43 2.88 27.89
N ALA A 78 -4.67 3.32 28.90
CA ALA A 78 -4.68 4.71 29.35
C ALA A 78 -4.19 5.69 28.28
N VAL A 79 -3.17 5.31 27.51
CA VAL A 79 -2.68 6.11 26.38
C VAL A 79 -3.72 6.18 25.27
N ALA A 80 -4.37 5.06 24.94
CA ALA A 80 -5.42 5.02 23.91
C ALA A 80 -6.62 5.91 24.29
N ASP A 81 -7.08 5.84 25.54
CA ASP A 81 -8.16 6.69 26.06
C ASP A 81 -7.81 8.18 25.96
N ARG A 82 -6.61 8.57 26.43
CA ARG A 82 -6.16 9.96 26.38
C ARG A 82 -5.98 10.48 24.95
N ALA A 83 -5.43 9.64 24.07
CA ALA A 83 -5.27 9.98 22.66
C ALA A 83 -6.62 10.18 21.96
N SER A 84 -7.60 9.30 22.21
CA SER A 84 -8.95 9.42 21.66
C SER A 84 -9.65 10.72 22.09
N LYS A 85 -9.52 11.08 23.38
CA LYS A 85 -10.06 12.34 23.92
C LYS A 85 -9.41 13.56 23.28
N LEU A 86 -8.09 13.54 23.11
CA LEU A 86 -7.36 14.62 22.44
C LEU A 86 -7.76 14.75 20.97
N ALA A 87 -7.87 13.64 20.25
CA ALA A 87 -8.31 13.63 18.85
C ALA A 87 -9.73 14.20 18.71
N SER A 88 -10.64 13.83 19.61
CA SER A 88 -12.01 14.37 19.65
C SER A 88 -12.04 15.87 19.92
N ALA A 89 -11.22 16.35 20.88
CA ALA A 89 -11.10 17.77 21.17
C ALA A 89 -10.53 18.56 19.97
N LEU A 90 -9.53 18.00 19.28
CA LEU A 90 -8.96 18.61 18.08
C LEU A 90 -9.99 18.65 16.93
N ALA A 91 -10.75 17.57 16.74
CA ALA A 91 -11.82 17.54 15.76
C ALA A 91 -12.89 18.61 16.05
N ALA A 92 -13.26 18.78 17.32
CA ALA A 92 -14.18 19.84 17.74
C ALA A 92 -13.61 21.23 17.44
N ALA A 93 -12.35 21.49 17.79
CA ALA A 93 -11.68 22.77 17.54
C ALA A 93 -11.56 23.08 16.04
N ALA A 94 -11.42 22.06 15.20
CA ALA A 94 -11.38 22.19 13.75
C ALA A 94 -12.76 22.27 13.09
N GLY A 95 -13.86 22.19 13.86
CA GLY A 95 -15.22 22.13 13.31
C GLY A 95 -15.49 20.87 12.49
N ARG A 96 -14.75 19.79 12.75
CA ARG A 96 -14.83 18.50 12.05
C ARG A 96 -15.33 17.37 12.94
N LEU A 97 -15.83 17.66 14.15
CA LEU A 97 -16.46 16.64 14.97
C LEU A 97 -17.84 16.31 14.40
N ALA A 98 -18.13 15.02 14.22
CA ALA A 98 -19.45 14.55 13.84
C ALA A 98 -20.49 15.02 14.87
N GLY A 99 -21.68 15.38 14.40
CA GLY A 99 -22.81 15.70 15.28
C GLY A 99 -23.21 14.48 16.12
N PRO A 100 -23.99 14.69 17.21
CA PRO A 100 -24.54 13.58 17.96
C PRO A 100 -25.29 12.64 17.00
N PRO A 101 -25.27 11.31 17.23
CA PRO A 101 -26.06 10.39 16.42
C PRO A 101 -27.51 10.88 16.43
N ALA A 102 -28.14 10.95 15.26
CA ALA A 102 -29.53 11.37 15.18
C ALA A 102 -30.36 10.39 16.02
N ASP A 103 -30.95 10.89 17.10
CA ASP A 103 -31.95 10.17 17.85
C ASP A 103 -33.18 10.06 16.93
N ASP A 104 -33.32 8.95 16.22
CA ASP A 104 -34.55 8.61 15.49
C ASP A 104 -35.68 8.51 16.54
N ALA A 105 -36.54 9.53 16.54
CA ALA A 105 -37.71 9.67 17.42
C ALA A 105 -38.92 8.83 16.97
#